data_AF-A0A834YE79-F1
#
_entry.id   AF-A0A834YE79-F1
#
_cell.length_a   1.000
_cell.length_b   1.000
_cell.length_c   1.000
_cell.angle_alpha   90.00
_cell.angle_beta   90.00
_cell.angle_gamma   90.00
#
_symmetry.space_group_name_H-M   'P 1'
#
loop_
_entity.id
_entity.type
_entity.pdbx_description
1 polymer ?
#
loop_
_entity_poly.entity_id
_entity_poly.type
_entity_poly.pdbx_seq_one_letter_code
_entity_poly.pdbx_strand_id
1 'polypeptide(L)'
;MATLFLHVFLLWLPFAIAGHDYGQALSNSILFFEAQRSGYLPSNQRVKWRGDSGLNDGKANGVDLVGGYHDAGDNVKFGLPMAFTITMMSWSIVEYGKQMAASGELGHAMDAVKWGTDYLLKANPEPNVLYGEVGDGNTDHYCWQRPEDMTTDRRAYKIDPSNPGSDLAGETAAAMAAASLVFRHSNPAYANELLSHAKQLFEFADKYRGKYDSSIRVAQKYYQSYSGYADELLWGAAWLYQATNDEYYLNYLGNNGDSLGGTGWAMTEFGWDVKYAGAQVLAAKFLMQGKGGIHSSVLEKYQQKADYFMCSCLGKGSRNIQRTPGGLLFRQRWNNLQFVTTSSFLLTVYSDYLTSASKSLSCPSGNVSPSELLSFAKSQVDYILGDNPRATSYMVGYGSNYPRQVHHRASSIVSIKDDSSFVSCRGGYATWFSRKASDPNILTGAIVGGPDAYDNFADERDNYEQTEPATYNNAPLVGVLARLNGGHSGYNQLLPAKSSAPVDIEQKATASWISKGRTYYRYSTVVTNKSAKTVKDLKLSISKLYGPLWGLTSSGGSYGFPAWLNSLPSGKSLEFVYIHSASQADVSVSGYTLA
;
A
#
# COMPACT_ATOMS: atom_id res chain seq x y z
N MET A 1 -60.20 13.39 45.56
CA MET A 1 -59.04 14.30 45.69
C MET A 1 -57.82 13.42 45.95
N ALA A 2 -56.69 13.45 45.26
CA ALA A 2 -56.26 13.98 43.98
C ALA A 2 -55.10 13.04 43.57
N THR A 3 -55.11 12.50 42.36
CA THR A 3 -54.06 11.57 41.88
C THR A 3 -53.11 12.35 40.98
N LEU A 4 -51.83 12.35 41.35
CA LEU A 4 -50.76 13.14 40.73
C LEU A 4 -50.29 12.43 39.44
N PHE A 5 -50.45 13.08 38.28
CA PHE A 5 -49.90 12.62 37.01
C PHE A 5 -48.46 13.11 36.85
N LEU A 6 -47.48 12.20 36.90
CA LEU A 6 -46.09 12.47 36.56
C LEU A 6 -45.92 12.40 35.04
N HIS A 7 -45.74 13.54 34.38
CA HIS A 7 -45.43 13.60 32.95
C HIS A 7 -43.94 13.35 32.73
N VAL A 8 -43.61 12.19 32.14
CA VAL A 8 -42.28 11.89 31.61
C VAL A 8 -42.13 12.64 30.29
N PHE A 9 -41.36 13.73 30.27
CA PHE A 9 -40.88 14.34 29.04
C PHE A 9 -39.77 13.47 28.46
N LEU A 10 -40.09 12.66 27.44
CA LEU A 10 -39.08 12.13 26.53
C LEU A 10 -38.51 13.30 25.73
N LEU A 11 -37.31 13.76 26.12
CA LEU A 11 -36.47 14.57 25.25
C LEU A 11 -35.95 13.67 24.12
N TRP A 12 -36.70 13.61 23.01
CA TRP A 12 -36.13 13.23 21.72
C TRP A 12 -35.19 14.36 21.30
N LEU A 13 -33.92 14.25 21.69
CA LEU A 13 -32.86 14.96 20.99
C LEU A 13 -32.87 14.45 19.54
N PRO A 14 -32.98 15.33 18.53
CA PRO A 14 -32.73 14.91 17.18
C PRO A 14 -31.24 14.54 17.14
N PHE A 15 -30.92 13.26 17.08
CA PHE A 15 -29.65 12.85 16.49
C PHE A 15 -29.68 13.42 15.08
N ALA A 16 -29.04 14.57 14.89
CA ALA A 16 -28.68 15.02 13.57
C ALA A 16 -27.72 13.94 13.04
N ILE A 17 -28.26 12.97 12.30
CA ILE A 17 -27.47 12.10 11.43
C ILE A 17 -27.02 12.97 10.26
N ALA A 18 -26.14 13.93 10.55
CA ALA A 18 -25.33 14.56 9.53
C ALA A 18 -24.23 13.55 9.23
N GLY A 19 -24.21 13.00 8.01
CA GLY A 19 -23.14 12.09 7.60
C GLY A 19 -21.78 12.79 7.68
N HIS A 20 -20.73 12.02 7.97
CA HIS A 20 -19.35 12.51 7.95
C HIS A 20 -18.94 12.99 6.55
N ASP A 21 -18.24 14.11 6.47
CA ASP A 21 -17.58 14.56 5.25
C ASP A 21 -16.31 13.73 5.02
N TYR A 22 -16.44 12.63 4.28
CA TYR A 22 -15.32 11.76 3.93
C TYR A 22 -14.34 12.42 2.95
N GLY A 23 -14.79 13.41 2.17
CA GLY A 23 -13.91 14.17 1.27
C GLY A 23 -12.92 15.01 2.07
N GLN A 24 -13.40 15.75 3.07
CA GLN A 24 -12.54 16.49 4.00
C GLN A 24 -11.62 15.55 4.78
N ALA A 25 -12.14 14.45 5.31
CA ALA A 25 -11.32 13.47 6.03
C ALA A 25 -10.22 12.88 5.13
N LEU A 26 -10.50 12.63 3.84
CA LEU A 26 -9.52 12.16 2.87
C LEU A 26 -8.40 13.18 2.66
N SER A 27 -8.74 14.44 2.35
CA SER A 27 -7.77 15.53 2.18
C SER A 27 -6.89 15.70 3.42
N ASN A 28 -7.50 15.66 4.62
CA ASN A 28 -6.77 15.74 5.88
C ASN A 28 -5.82 14.55 6.06
N SER A 29 -6.29 13.32 5.83
CA SER A 29 -5.49 12.11 5.98
C SER A 29 -4.25 12.09 5.07
N ILE A 30 -4.37 12.62 3.85
CA ILE A 30 -3.23 12.78 2.93
C ILE A 30 -2.27 13.88 3.40
N LEU A 31 -2.82 15.00 3.91
CA LEU A 31 -2.02 16.12 4.43
C LEU A 31 -1.11 15.70 5.60
N PHE A 32 -1.53 14.75 6.43
CA PHE A 32 -0.71 14.19 7.51
C PHE A 32 0.65 13.66 7.02
N PHE A 33 0.71 13.01 5.86
CA PHE A 33 1.99 12.50 5.34
C PHE A 33 2.97 13.63 5.04
N GLU A 34 2.51 14.80 4.61
CA GLU A 34 3.38 15.98 4.45
C GLU A 34 3.99 16.42 5.77
N ALA A 35 3.25 16.29 6.88
CA ALA A 35 3.73 16.59 8.22
C ALA A 35 4.73 15.56 8.76
N GLN A 36 4.81 14.36 8.17
CA GLN A 36 5.78 13.32 8.52
C GLN A 36 7.06 13.36 7.68
N ARG A 37 7.14 14.18 6.63
CA ARG A 37 8.30 14.20 5.72
C ARG A 37 9.60 14.53 6.46
N SER A 38 10.66 13.77 6.18
CA SER A 38 12.05 14.07 6.53
C SER A 38 12.83 14.46 5.27
N GLY A 39 13.88 15.27 5.39
CA GLY A 39 14.71 15.73 4.28
C GLY A 39 14.38 17.15 3.83
N TYR A 40 14.75 17.47 2.58
CA TYR A 40 14.47 18.78 1.96
C TYR A 40 13.02 18.86 1.53
N LEU A 41 12.20 19.65 2.22
CA LEU A 41 10.78 19.78 1.93
C LEU A 41 10.58 20.53 0.60
N PRO A 42 9.60 20.12 -0.22
CA PRO A 42 9.37 20.76 -1.51
C PRO A 42 8.74 22.16 -1.31
N SER A 43 8.99 23.08 -2.24
CA SER A 43 8.48 24.46 -2.14
C SER A 43 6.95 24.56 -2.13
N ASN A 44 6.27 23.57 -2.70
CA ASN A 44 4.81 23.45 -2.70
C ASN A 44 4.22 22.70 -1.49
N GLN A 45 5.03 22.33 -0.49
CA GLN A 45 4.58 21.73 0.78
C GLN A 45 3.42 22.55 1.40
N ARG A 46 2.29 21.92 1.72
CA ARG A 46 1.10 22.54 2.29
C ARG A 46 1.20 22.71 3.81
N VAL A 47 1.86 21.77 4.49
CA VAL A 47 2.15 21.87 5.93
C VAL A 47 3.25 22.92 6.16
N LYS A 48 2.84 24.16 6.48
CA LYS A 48 3.75 25.32 6.56
C LYS A 48 4.57 25.42 7.84
N TRP A 49 4.17 24.73 8.91
CA TRP A 49 4.87 24.77 10.20
C TRP A 49 6.08 23.81 10.28
N ARG A 50 6.32 23.00 9.25
CA ARG A 50 7.51 22.12 9.11
C ARG A 50 8.63 22.80 8.33
N GLY A 51 9.87 22.39 8.59
CA GLY A 51 11.07 22.75 7.85
C GLY A 51 11.93 21.54 7.47
N ASP A 52 13.04 21.82 6.79
CA ASP A 52 14.01 20.81 6.38
C ASP A 52 14.64 20.12 7.59
N SER A 53 14.71 18.78 7.57
CA SER A 53 15.22 17.97 8.68
C SER A 53 16.02 16.77 8.17
N GLY A 54 16.85 16.16 9.03
CA GLY A 54 17.57 14.92 8.67
C GLY A 54 18.52 15.06 7.48
N LEU A 55 19.07 16.25 7.24
CA LEU A 55 19.84 16.58 6.02
C LEU A 55 21.19 15.87 5.88
N ASN A 56 21.61 15.13 6.91
CA ASN A 56 22.84 14.34 6.91
C ASN A 56 22.57 12.82 7.00
N ASP A 57 21.31 12.40 6.84
CA ASP A 57 20.93 10.99 6.89
C ASP A 57 21.75 10.16 5.89
N GLY A 58 22.40 9.10 6.39
CA GLY A 58 23.23 8.20 5.59
C GLY A 58 24.66 8.68 5.32
N LYS A 59 24.99 9.97 5.56
CA LYS A 59 26.32 10.54 5.27
C LYS A 59 27.45 9.80 5.99
N ALA A 60 27.24 9.41 7.25
CA ALA A 60 28.21 8.64 8.03
C ALA A 60 28.45 7.22 7.48
N ASN A 61 27.50 6.71 6.69
CA ASN A 61 27.54 5.41 6.03
C ASN A 61 28.00 5.49 4.56
N GLY A 62 28.33 6.69 4.06
CA GLY A 62 28.74 6.90 2.67
C GLY A 62 27.60 6.81 1.65
N VAL A 63 26.35 6.98 2.07
CA VAL A 63 25.16 6.92 1.21
C VAL A 63 24.28 8.17 1.41
N ASP A 64 23.45 8.52 0.43
CA ASP A 64 22.39 9.52 0.61
C ASP A 64 21.12 8.82 1.07
N LEU A 65 20.72 9.05 2.32
CA LEU A 65 19.43 8.57 2.85
C LEU A 65 18.53 9.73 3.25
N VAL A 66 18.74 10.94 2.75
CA VAL A 66 17.86 12.10 2.99
C VAL A 66 16.51 11.87 2.29
N GLY A 67 15.41 12.12 3.00
CA GLY A 67 14.05 11.85 2.52
C GLY A 67 13.27 10.90 3.45
N GLY A 68 12.14 10.40 2.95
CA GLY A 68 11.31 9.41 3.66
C GLY A 68 10.44 10.04 4.74
N TYR A 69 9.84 9.19 5.58
CA TYR A 69 8.93 9.62 6.63
C TYR A 69 9.50 9.34 8.02
N HIS A 70 9.31 10.29 8.93
CA HIS A 70 9.34 9.98 10.36
C HIS A 70 8.17 9.04 10.68
N ASP A 71 8.41 8.04 11.52
CA ASP A 71 7.50 6.93 11.71
C ASP A 71 6.20 7.32 12.42
N ALA A 72 6.33 7.97 13.58
CA ALA A 72 5.22 8.30 14.47
C ALA A 72 5.39 9.70 15.10
N GLY A 73 5.39 9.81 16.44
CA GLY A 73 5.67 11.03 17.18
C GLY A 73 7.15 11.40 17.29
N ASP A 74 8.01 10.54 16.75
CA ASP A 74 9.46 10.55 16.84
C ASP A 74 10.14 10.98 15.53
N ASN A 75 11.48 10.93 15.50
CA ASN A 75 12.21 11.32 14.30
C ASN A 75 13.00 10.18 13.67
N VAL A 76 12.84 8.94 14.13
CA VAL A 76 13.46 7.76 13.54
C VAL A 76 12.73 7.40 12.24
N LYS A 77 13.48 6.85 11.29
CA LYS A 77 12.94 6.28 10.05
C LYS A 77 13.01 4.77 10.14
N PHE A 78 11.95 4.14 10.66
CA PHE A 78 11.83 2.69 10.71
C PHE A 78 11.35 2.14 9.36
N GLY A 79 12.17 1.32 8.71
CA GLY A 79 11.96 0.88 7.33
C GLY A 79 10.79 -0.10 7.17
N LEU A 80 10.60 -1.03 8.12
CA LEU A 80 9.52 -2.02 8.05
C LEU A 80 8.12 -1.38 8.07
N PRO A 81 7.75 -0.56 9.09
CA PRO A 81 6.47 0.14 9.09
C PRO A 81 6.34 1.20 7.98
N MET A 82 7.44 1.83 7.56
CA MET A 82 7.42 2.77 6.42
C MET A 82 7.11 2.06 5.10
N ALA A 83 7.73 0.91 4.84
CA ALA A 83 7.45 0.10 3.66
C ALA A 83 5.98 -0.35 3.66
N PHE A 84 5.46 -0.83 4.79
CA PHE A 84 4.04 -1.18 4.94
C PHE A 84 3.10 0.01 4.67
N THR A 85 3.44 1.19 5.19
CA THR A 85 2.71 2.43 4.91
C THR A 85 2.65 2.70 3.41
N ILE A 86 3.77 2.60 2.71
CA ILE A 86 3.86 2.84 1.26
C ILE A 86 3.07 1.78 0.48
N THR A 87 3.11 0.51 0.89
CA THR A 87 2.29 -0.55 0.30
C THR A 87 0.81 -0.24 0.45
N MET A 88 0.35 0.17 1.64
CA MET A 88 -1.07 0.48 1.90
C MET A 88 -1.56 1.75 1.20
N MET A 89 -0.74 2.80 1.13
CA MET A 89 -1.06 3.98 0.30
C MET A 89 -1.16 3.60 -1.18
N SER A 90 -0.23 2.77 -1.67
CA SER A 90 -0.23 2.31 -3.06
C SER A 90 -1.45 1.44 -3.35
N TRP A 91 -1.80 0.51 -2.45
CA TRP A 91 -3.00 -0.32 -2.59
C TRP A 91 -4.26 0.55 -2.62
N SER A 92 -4.35 1.55 -1.75
CA SER A 92 -5.45 2.52 -1.74
C SER A 92 -5.63 3.24 -3.08
N ILE A 93 -4.54 3.67 -3.71
CA ILE A 93 -4.60 4.32 -5.03
C ILE A 93 -4.93 3.31 -6.14
N VAL A 94 -4.38 2.09 -6.06
CA VAL A 94 -4.65 1.02 -7.03
C VAL A 94 -6.14 0.66 -7.07
N GLU A 95 -6.82 0.59 -5.92
CA GLU A 95 -8.27 0.29 -5.86
C GLU A 95 -9.14 1.54 -6.08
N TYR A 96 -8.75 2.70 -5.55
CA TYR A 96 -9.64 3.86 -5.40
C TYR A 96 -9.09 5.17 -6.00
N GLY A 97 -8.06 5.11 -6.84
CA GLY A 97 -7.45 6.28 -7.46
C GLY A 97 -8.41 7.11 -8.31
N LYS A 98 -9.46 6.51 -8.90
CA LYS A 98 -10.47 7.28 -9.65
C LYS A 98 -11.37 8.11 -8.73
N GLN A 99 -11.74 7.59 -7.56
CA GLN A 99 -12.47 8.33 -6.54
C GLN A 99 -11.62 9.47 -5.98
N MET A 100 -10.33 9.22 -5.74
CA MET A 100 -9.38 10.28 -5.36
C MET A 100 -9.22 11.33 -6.47
N ALA A 101 -9.24 10.93 -7.74
CA ALA A 101 -9.20 11.88 -8.85
C ALA A 101 -10.45 12.76 -8.92
N ALA A 102 -11.63 12.16 -8.69
CA ALA A 102 -12.90 12.88 -8.65
C ALA A 102 -12.96 13.90 -7.50
N SER A 103 -12.26 13.66 -6.38
CA SER A 103 -12.13 14.62 -5.28
C SER A 103 -10.91 15.55 -5.40
N GLY A 104 -10.11 15.45 -6.46
CA GLY A 104 -8.90 16.26 -6.65
C GLY A 104 -7.68 15.83 -5.82
N GLU A 105 -7.76 14.72 -5.08
CA GLU A 105 -6.72 14.27 -4.15
C GLU A 105 -5.72 13.27 -4.73
N LEU A 106 -5.98 12.71 -5.93
CA LEU A 106 -5.11 11.69 -6.53
C LEU A 106 -3.65 12.18 -6.66
N GLY A 107 -3.43 13.42 -7.08
CA GLY A 107 -2.09 13.99 -7.20
C GLY A 107 -1.35 14.01 -5.86
N HIS A 108 -2.02 14.48 -4.80
CA HIS A 108 -1.46 14.53 -3.46
C HIS A 108 -1.18 13.13 -2.89
N ALA A 109 -2.08 12.16 -3.12
CA ALA A 109 -1.87 10.77 -2.74
C ALA A 109 -0.67 10.14 -3.47
N MET A 110 -0.54 10.40 -4.77
CA MET A 110 0.61 9.93 -5.57
C MET A 110 1.92 10.58 -5.11
N ASP A 111 1.92 11.87 -4.79
CA ASP A 111 3.09 12.56 -4.23
C ASP A 111 3.50 11.98 -2.87
N ALA A 112 2.53 11.57 -2.04
CA ALA A 112 2.80 10.90 -0.77
C ALA A 112 3.44 9.52 -0.98
N VAL A 113 2.95 8.71 -1.94
CA VAL A 113 3.63 7.45 -2.31
C VAL A 113 5.03 7.72 -2.84
N LYS A 114 5.17 8.68 -3.77
CA LYS A 114 6.45 8.99 -4.41
C LYS A 114 7.52 9.39 -3.40
N TRP A 115 7.17 10.21 -2.40
CA TRP A 115 8.09 10.63 -1.36
C TRP A 115 8.69 9.46 -0.59
N GLY A 116 7.86 8.46 -0.27
CA GLY A 116 8.30 7.24 0.38
C GLY A 116 9.15 6.37 -0.55
N THR A 117 8.72 6.16 -1.79
CA THR A 117 9.43 5.30 -2.73
C THR A 117 10.77 5.88 -3.21
N ASP A 118 10.88 7.21 -3.33
CA ASP A 118 12.17 7.87 -3.59
C ASP A 118 13.18 7.57 -2.49
N TYR A 119 12.75 7.52 -1.22
CA TYR A 119 13.60 7.11 -0.11
C TYR A 119 13.93 5.61 -0.16
N LEU A 120 12.95 4.74 -0.45
CA LEU A 120 13.21 3.29 -0.54
C LEU A 120 14.20 2.95 -1.66
N LEU A 121 14.17 3.67 -2.79
CA LEU A 121 15.17 3.52 -3.87
C LEU A 121 16.57 3.88 -3.38
N LYS A 122 16.72 5.00 -2.67
CA LYS A 122 18.00 5.39 -2.04
C LYS A 122 18.47 4.37 -1.00
N ALA A 123 17.53 3.81 -0.24
CA ALA A 123 17.80 2.81 0.79
C ALA A 123 18.23 1.45 0.20
N ASN A 124 17.98 1.19 -1.09
CA ASN A 124 18.40 -0.03 -1.79
C ASN A 124 19.47 0.29 -2.87
N PRO A 125 20.70 0.69 -2.48
CA PRO A 125 21.73 1.12 -3.43
C PRO A 125 22.34 -0.02 -4.24
N GLU A 126 22.22 -1.26 -3.77
CA GLU A 126 22.73 -2.47 -4.42
C GLU A 126 21.72 -3.61 -4.28
N PRO A 127 21.69 -4.61 -5.19
CA PRO A 127 20.63 -5.62 -5.23
C PRO A 127 20.36 -6.35 -3.91
N ASN A 128 21.40 -6.62 -3.11
CA ASN A 128 21.29 -7.35 -1.85
C ASN A 128 21.64 -6.48 -0.63
N VAL A 129 21.51 -5.15 -0.73
CA VAL A 129 21.75 -4.23 0.39
C VAL A 129 20.52 -3.34 0.56
N LEU A 130 19.93 -3.37 1.76
CA LEU A 130 18.80 -2.51 2.10
C LEU A 130 19.03 -1.84 3.46
N TYR A 131 19.03 -0.51 3.47
CA TYR A 131 19.02 0.28 4.69
C TYR A 131 17.61 0.29 5.29
N GLY A 132 17.49 -0.25 6.49
CA GLY A 132 16.22 -0.48 7.17
C GLY A 132 15.91 0.50 8.29
N GLU A 133 16.89 1.28 8.75
CA GLU A 133 16.69 2.22 9.86
C GLU A 133 17.67 3.39 9.75
N VAL A 134 17.20 4.60 10.03
CA VAL A 134 18.04 5.79 10.20
C VAL A 134 17.67 6.51 11.49
N GLY A 135 18.63 6.60 12.42
CA GLY A 135 18.39 6.98 13.81
C GLY A 135 18.44 5.78 14.75
N ASP A 136 18.93 5.97 15.97
CA ASP A 136 18.76 4.98 17.06
C ASP A 136 17.60 5.43 17.95
N GLY A 137 16.57 4.59 18.08
CA GLY A 137 15.38 4.93 18.85
C GLY A 137 15.65 5.27 20.31
N ASN A 138 16.64 4.66 20.98
CA ASN A 138 16.91 5.00 22.39
C ASN A 138 17.43 6.44 22.50
N THR A 139 18.34 6.85 21.60
CA THR A 139 18.86 8.23 21.60
C THR A 139 17.83 9.25 21.12
N ASP A 140 17.01 8.90 20.13
CA ASP A 140 15.93 9.78 19.66
C ASP A 140 14.83 9.96 20.71
N HIS A 141 14.47 8.90 21.42
CA HIS A 141 13.44 8.92 22.47
C HIS A 141 13.95 9.44 23.81
N TYR A 142 15.26 9.59 23.96
CA TYR A 142 15.86 10.35 25.06
C TYR A 142 15.63 11.87 24.91
N CYS A 143 15.32 12.34 23.69
CA CYS A 143 15.18 13.76 23.35
C CYS A 143 13.75 14.11 22.89
N TRP A 144 13.26 15.28 23.31
CA TRP A 144 12.01 15.84 22.79
C TRP A 144 12.33 17.07 21.94
N GLN A 145 12.79 16.85 20.70
CA GLN A 145 13.22 17.92 19.80
C GLN A 145 12.39 17.93 18.53
N ARG A 146 12.26 19.12 17.93
CA ARG A 146 11.76 19.25 16.57
C ARG A 146 12.65 18.44 15.61
N PRO A 147 12.09 17.88 14.53
CA PRO A 147 12.88 17.27 13.46
C PRO A 147 14.01 18.19 12.96
N GLU A 148 13.76 19.49 12.90
CA GLU A 148 14.69 20.50 12.39
C GLU A 148 15.85 20.81 13.37
N ASP A 149 15.68 20.50 14.67
CA ASP A 149 16.66 20.74 15.73
C ASP A 149 17.39 19.45 16.18
N MET A 150 17.22 18.34 15.46
CA MET A 150 17.78 17.05 15.88
C MET A 150 19.30 17.11 16.06
N THR A 151 19.75 16.69 17.24
CA THR A 151 21.17 16.52 17.57
C THR A 151 21.55 15.08 17.94
N THR A 152 20.61 14.14 17.77
CA THR A 152 20.75 12.72 18.13
C THR A 152 21.57 11.94 17.08
N ASP A 153 22.06 10.75 17.43
CA ASP A 153 22.77 9.90 16.46
C ASP A 153 21.79 9.44 15.38
N ARG A 154 22.12 9.72 14.13
CA ARG A 154 21.34 9.37 12.93
C ARG A 154 22.06 8.38 12.03
N ARG A 155 22.87 7.51 12.61
CA ARG A 155 23.48 6.36 11.92
C ARG A 155 22.42 5.54 11.21
N ALA A 156 22.78 5.06 10.03
CA ALA A 156 21.94 4.14 9.27
C ALA A 156 22.33 2.68 9.53
N TYR A 157 21.32 1.81 9.59
CA TYR A 157 21.45 0.38 9.77
C TYR A 157 20.90 -0.35 8.54
N LYS A 158 21.50 -1.48 8.20
CA LYS A 158 21.19 -2.21 6.96
C LYS A 158 21.08 -3.70 7.20
N ILE A 159 20.45 -4.36 6.24
CA ILE A 159 20.50 -5.80 6.02
C ILE A 159 21.29 -6.10 4.74
N ASP A 160 21.96 -7.24 4.74
CA ASP A 160 22.78 -7.74 3.63
C ASP A 160 22.87 -9.29 3.69
N PRO A 161 23.56 -9.98 2.77
CA PRO A 161 23.64 -11.45 2.79
C PRO A 161 24.23 -12.05 4.07
N SER A 162 25.06 -11.30 4.81
CA SER A 162 25.64 -11.75 6.08
C SER A 162 24.75 -11.43 7.28
N ASN A 163 23.87 -10.42 7.15
CA ASN A 163 22.93 -9.98 8.16
C ASN A 163 21.54 -9.83 7.50
N PRO A 164 20.82 -10.93 7.23
CA PRO A 164 19.59 -10.93 6.44
C PRO A 164 18.40 -10.27 7.15
N GLY A 165 17.35 -9.98 6.38
CA GLY A 165 16.08 -9.45 6.88
C GLY A 165 14.97 -9.58 5.84
N SER A 166 14.42 -10.78 5.70
CA SER A 166 13.44 -11.17 4.68
C SER A 166 12.09 -10.48 4.85
N ASP A 167 11.69 -10.21 6.08
CA ASP A 167 10.51 -9.42 6.44
C ASP A 167 10.64 -7.99 5.89
N LEU A 168 11.70 -7.28 6.27
CA LEU A 168 11.97 -5.93 5.78
C LEU A 168 12.14 -5.87 4.26
N ALA A 169 12.94 -6.76 3.68
CA ALA A 169 13.16 -6.81 2.23
C ALA A 169 11.88 -7.21 1.46
N GLY A 170 11.11 -8.17 2.00
CA GLY A 170 9.84 -8.61 1.42
C GLY A 170 8.76 -7.53 1.45
N GLU A 171 8.62 -6.79 2.56
CA GLU A 171 7.70 -5.65 2.63
C GLU A 171 8.14 -4.50 1.73
N THR A 172 9.44 -4.22 1.63
CA THR A 172 9.96 -3.19 0.72
C THR A 172 9.74 -3.58 -0.75
N ALA A 173 9.88 -4.86 -1.08
CA ALA A 173 9.53 -5.39 -2.40
C ALA A 173 8.02 -5.22 -2.69
N ALA A 174 7.15 -5.52 -1.72
CA ALA A 174 5.71 -5.30 -1.84
C ALA A 174 5.39 -3.82 -2.09
N ALA A 175 5.99 -2.92 -1.32
CA ALA A 175 5.81 -1.47 -1.43
C ALA A 175 6.17 -0.95 -2.83
N MET A 176 7.34 -1.33 -3.34
CA MET A 176 7.80 -0.91 -4.66
C MET A 176 6.99 -1.57 -5.80
N ALA A 177 6.59 -2.83 -5.66
CA ALA A 177 5.74 -3.50 -6.63
C ALA A 177 4.35 -2.85 -6.71
N ALA A 178 3.71 -2.59 -5.57
CA ALA A 178 2.43 -1.90 -5.49
C ALA A 178 2.52 -0.47 -6.06
N ALA A 179 3.55 0.30 -5.69
CA ALA A 179 3.77 1.65 -6.21
C ALA A 179 4.04 1.65 -7.72
N SER A 180 4.69 0.62 -8.27
CA SER A 180 4.90 0.52 -9.72
C SER A 180 3.59 0.49 -10.51
N LEU A 181 2.50 -0.02 -9.93
CA LEU A 181 1.17 0.02 -10.55
C LEU A 181 0.60 1.43 -10.54
N VAL A 182 0.76 2.16 -9.44
CA VAL A 182 0.30 3.56 -9.28
C VAL A 182 0.91 4.46 -10.36
N PHE A 183 2.22 4.35 -10.58
CA PHE A 183 2.93 5.21 -11.55
C PHE A 183 2.95 4.66 -12.98
N ARG A 184 2.43 3.45 -13.23
CA ARG A 184 2.57 2.76 -14.52
C ARG A 184 2.15 3.61 -15.71
N HIS A 185 1.07 4.39 -15.55
CA HIS A 185 0.51 5.21 -16.63
C HIS A 185 1.10 6.63 -16.69
N SER A 186 1.36 7.26 -15.55
CA SER A 186 1.83 8.64 -15.48
C SER A 186 3.34 8.77 -15.60
N ASN A 187 4.10 7.79 -15.12
CA ASN A 187 5.56 7.74 -15.18
C ASN A 187 6.07 6.30 -15.36
N PRO A 188 6.01 5.75 -16.59
CA PRO A 188 6.41 4.36 -16.87
C PRO A 188 7.88 4.05 -16.56
N ALA A 189 8.77 5.04 -16.70
CA ALA A 189 10.20 4.89 -16.41
C ALA A 189 10.42 4.64 -14.91
N TYR A 190 9.85 5.49 -14.07
CA TYR A 190 9.89 5.32 -12.61
C TYR A 190 9.20 4.02 -12.16
N ALA A 191 8.06 3.68 -12.77
CA ALA A 191 7.40 2.41 -12.49
C ALA A 191 8.27 1.18 -12.84
N ASN A 192 9.07 1.26 -13.90
CA ASN A 192 10.02 0.19 -14.25
C ASN A 192 11.19 0.12 -13.26
N GLU A 193 11.70 1.27 -12.81
CA GLU A 193 12.75 1.35 -11.80
C GLU A 193 12.28 0.72 -10.48
N LEU A 194 11.13 1.15 -9.96
CA LEU A 194 10.52 0.55 -8.76
C LEU A 194 10.34 -0.96 -8.90
N LEU A 195 9.82 -1.42 -10.04
CA LEU A 195 9.61 -2.84 -10.26
C LEU A 195 10.93 -3.62 -10.33
N SER A 196 12.00 -3.04 -10.88
CA SER A 196 13.32 -3.66 -10.91
C SER A 196 13.86 -3.88 -9.49
N HIS A 197 13.81 -2.86 -8.65
CA HIS A 197 14.21 -2.96 -7.25
C HIS A 197 13.32 -3.93 -6.46
N ALA A 198 12.01 -3.92 -6.70
CA ALA A 198 11.08 -4.86 -6.07
C ALA A 198 11.45 -6.34 -6.34
N LYS A 199 11.80 -6.67 -7.59
CA LYS A 199 12.24 -8.03 -7.96
C LYS A 199 13.55 -8.41 -7.27
N GLN A 200 14.53 -7.50 -7.23
CA GLN A 200 15.82 -7.72 -6.58
C GLN A 200 15.66 -7.94 -5.07
N LEU A 201 14.90 -7.08 -4.40
CA LEU A 201 14.64 -7.19 -2.97
C LEU A 201 13.87 -8.46 -2.61
N PHE A 202 12.93 -8.88 -3.44
CA PHE A 202 12.24 -10.16 -3.24
C PHE A 202 13.19 -11.35 -3.38
N GLU A 203 14.04 -11.36 -4.41
CA GLU A 203 15.07 -12.40 -4.57
C GLU A 203 16.03 -12.42 -3.38
N PHE A 204 16.48 -11.25 -2.93
CA PHE A 204 17.31 -11.10 -1.73
C PHE A 204 16.63 -11.68 -0.48
N ALA A 205 15.37 -11.30 -0.25
CA ALA A 205 14.57 -11.75 0.89
C ALA A 205 14.38 -13.28 0.92
N ASP A 206 14.07 -13.88 -0.23
CA ASP A 206 13.80 -15.32 -0.32
C ASP A 206 15.08 -16.16 -0.23
N LYS A 207 16.18 -15.67 -0.81
CA LYS A 207 17.47 -16.36 -0.87
C LYS A 207 18.22 -16.34 0.46
N TYR A 208 18.20 -15.22 1.18
CA TYR A 208 18.90 -15.05 2.45
C TYR A 208 17.88 -14.88 3.57
N ARG A 209 17.35 -16.01 4.07
CA ARG A 209 16.23 -16.00 5.00
C ARG A 209 16.64 -15.64 6.43
N GLY A 210 15.99 -14.62 7.01
CA GLY A 210 16.19 -14.22 8.40
C GLY A 210 15.28 -13.06 8.79
N LYS A 211 15.05 -12.87 10.09
CA LYS A 211 14.31 -11.72 10.60
C LYS A 211 15.21 -10.48 10.63
N TYR A 212 14.75 -9.33 10.16
CA TYR A 212 15.60 -8.14 10.08
C TYR A 212 16.04 -7.64 11.45
N ASP A 213 15.22 -7.83 12.48
CA ASP A 213 15.48 -7.39 13.85
C ASP A 213 16.62 -8.18 14.53
N SER A 214 17.02 -9.31 13.96
CA SER A 214 18.23 -10.04 14.37
C SER A 214 19.51 -9.38 13.85
N SER A 215 19.39 -8.65 12.72
CA SER A 215 20.44 -7.94 12.01
C SER A 215 20.51 -6.46 12.44
N ILE A 216 19.37 -5.78 12.46
CA ILE A 216 19.17 -4.41 12.96
C ILE A 216 18.59 -4.50 14.38
N ARG A 217 19.43 -4.87 15.35
CA ARG A 217 18.99 -5.14 16.72
C ARG A 217 18.40 -3.94 17.45
N VAL A 218 18.75 -2.72 17.03
CA VAL A 218 18.19 -1.48 17.59
C VAL A 218 16.67 -1.38 17.37
N ALA A 219 16.14 -2.04 16.35
CA ALA A 219 14.71 -2.07 16.05
C ALA A 219 13.89 -2.93 17.02
N GLN A 220 14.51 -3.88 17.75
CA GLN A 220 13.80 -4.89 18.57
C GLN A 220 12.92 -4.29 19.67
N LYS A 221 13.20 -3.06 20.12
CA LYS A 221 12.38 -2.38 21.14
C LYS A 221 11.18 -1.63 20.58
N TYR A 222 11.09 -1.49 19.26
CA TYR A 222 10.13 -0.65 18.58
C TYR A 222 9.31 -1.47 17.58
N TYR A 223 9.97 -2.00 16.55
CA TYR A 223 9.35 -2.73 15.45
C TYR A 223 9.94 -4.15 15.35
N GLN A 224 9.86 -4.90 16.45
CA GLN A 224 10.30 -6.29 16.48
C GLN A 224 9.49 -7.13 15.47
N SER A 225 10.17 -8.05 14.77
CA SER A 225 9.53 -8.99 13.86
C SER A 225 8.94 -10.16 14.65
N TYR A 226 7.69 -10.04 15.08
CA TYR A 226 7.04 -11.07 15.89
C TYR A 226 6.56 -12.22 15.01
N SER A 227 5.84 -11.91 13.92
CA SER A 227 5.33 -12.86 12.92
C SER A 227 6.44 -13.68 12.24
N GLY A 228 7.62 -13.07 12.08
CA GLY A 228 8.69 -13.60 11.25
C GLY A 228 8.69 -12.95 9.88
N TYR A 229 8.97 -13.73 8.83
CA TYR A 229 9.08 -13.22 7.45
C TYR A 229 8.26 -14.01 6.43
N ALA A 230 7.58 -15.06 6.88
CA ALA A 230 6.93 -16.02 5.98
C ALA A 230 5.73 -15.38 5.27
N ASP A 231 5.00 -14.52 5.98
CA ASP A 231 3.92 -13.72 5.46
C ASP A 231 4.39 -12.63 4.49
N GLU A 232 5.52 -11.96 4.72
CA GLU A 232 6.09 -10.96 3.81
C GLU A 232 6.59 -11.58 2.51
N LEU A 233 7.11 -12.81 2.54
CA LEU A 233 7.46 -13.53 1.32
C LEU A 233 6.21 -13.84 0.48
N LEU A 234 5.10 -14.26 1.11
CA LEU A 234 3.85 -14.48 0.38
C LEU A 234 3.22 -13.16 -0.09
N TRP A 235 3.27 -12.13 0.73
CA TRP A 235 2.77 -10.79 0.44
C TRP A 235 3.52 -10.11 -0.71
N GLY A 236 4.85 -10.12 -0.66
CA GLY A 236 5.72 -9.62 -1.72
C GLY A 236 5.50 -10.37 -3.04
N ALA A 237 5.37 -11.70 -3.00
CA ALA A 237 5.02 -12.49 -4.17
C ALA A 237 3.64 -12.11 -4.74
N ALA A 238 2.62 -11.92 -3.89
CA ALA A 238 1.30 -11.49 -4.34
C ALA A 238 1.32 -10.13 -5.04
N TRP A 239 2.05 -9.15 -4.48
CA TRP A 239 2.19 -7.84 -5.11
C TRP A 239 2.99 -7.88 -6.42
N LEU A 240 4.07 -8.66 -6.47
CA LEU A 240 4.84 -8.84 -7.69
C LEU A 240 4.02 -9.55 -8.77
N TYR A 241 3.21 -10.55 -8.42
CA TYR A 241 2.26 -11.15 -9.37
C TYR A 241 1.25 -10.12 -9.87
N GLN A 242 0.64 -9.33 -8.99
CA GLN A 242 -0.29 -8.28 -9.37
C GLN A 242 0.36 -7.23 -10.28
N ALA A 243 1.61 -6.87 -10.03
CA ALA A 243 2.35 -5.88 -10.80
C ALA A 243 2.83 -6.37 -12.18
N THR A 244 3.07 -7.69 -12.33
CA THR A 244 3.77 -8.24 -13.51
C THR A 244 2.97 -9.24 -14.32
N ASN A 245 2.01 -9.92 -13.71
CA ASN A 245 1.43 -11.19 -14.20
C ASN A 245 2.49 -12.26 -14.51
N ASP A 246 3.66 -12.20 -13.90
CA ASP A 246 4.71 -13.20 -14.07
C ASP A 246 4.36 -14.46 -13.26
N GLU A 247 4.19 -15.58 -13.97
CA GLU A 247 3.81 -16.87 -13.41
C GLU A 247 4.79 -17.37 -12.35
N TYR A 248 6.04 -16.90 -12.32
CA TYR A 248 6.97 -17.20 -11.24
C TYR A 248 6.37 -16.88 -9.85
N TYR A 249 5.73 -15.72 -9.71
CA TYR A 249 5.18 -15.30 -8.42
C TYR A 249 3.87 -16.01 -8.06
N LEU A 250 3.03 -16.34 -9.07
CA LEU A 250 1.86 -17.19 -8.83
C LEU A 250 2.28 -18.60 -8.39
N ASN A 251 3.32 -19.16 -9.04
CA ASN A 251 3.92 -20.42 -8.63
C ASN A 251 4.50 -20.33 -7.22
N TYR A 252 5.10 -19.21 -6.84
CA TYR A 252 5.61 -19.00 -5.48
C TYR A 252 4.47 -19.10 -4.45
N LEU A 253 3.34 -18.41 -4.67
CA LEU A 253 2.16 -18.48 -3.81
C LEU A 253 1.59 -19.92 -3.73
N GLY A 254 1.45 -20.58 -4.88
CA GLY A 254 0.89 -21.93 -4.95
C GLY A 254 1.77 -22.98 -4.27
N ASN A 255 3.07 -22.93 -4.51
CA ASN A 255 4.01 -23.94 -4.02
C ASN A 255 4.41 -23.74 -2.56
N ASN A 256 4.44 -22.48 -2.09
CA ASN A 256 4.89 -22.16 -0.72
C ASN A 256 3.73 -21.82 0.22
N GLY A 257 2.48 -21.78 -0.25
CA GLY A 257 1.37 -21.30 0.57
C GLY A 257 1.11 -22.14 1.83
N ASP A 258 1.24 -23.45 1.74
CA ASP A 258 1.11 -24.33 2.91
C ASP A 258 2.34 -24.21 3.84
N SER A 259 3.57 -24.23 3.30
CA SER A 259 4.81 -24.23 4.10
C SER A 259 5.14 -22.89 4.77
N LEU A 260 4.75 -21.78 4.15
CA LEU A 260 4.86 -20.43 4.71
C LEU A 260 3.61 -20.01 5.49
N GLY A 261 2.60 -20.89 5.61
CA GLY A 261 1.43 -20.69 6.45
C GLY A 261 0.31 -19.83 5.86
N GLY A 262 0.43 -19.37 4.61
CA GLY A 262 -0.58 -18.58 3.91
C GLY A 262 -1.95 -19.24 3.79
N THR A 263 -1.99 -20.56 3.61
CA THR A 263 -3.22 -21.35 3.55
C THR A 263 -3.62 -21.95 4.91
N GLY A 264 -2.76 -21.84 5.92
CA GLY A 264 -2.93 -22.45 7.24
C GLY A 264 -3.45 -21.46 8.28
N TRP A 265 -2.78 -20.31 8.42
CA TRP A 265 -3.07 -19.32 9.45
C TRP A 265 -4.39 -18.60 9.20
N ALA A 266 -5.29 -18.71 10.19
CA ALA A 266 -6.56 -18.00 10.22
C ALA A 266 -6.40 -16.75 11.10
N MET A 267 -6.19 -15.60 10.47
CA MET A 267 -5.82 -14.38 11.17
C MET A 267 -7.03 -13.60 11.69
N THR A 268 -6.79 -12.85 12.77
CA THR A 268 -7.71 -11.84 13.32
C THR A 268 -7.03 -10.47 13.42
N GLU A 269 -5.93 -10.28 12.70
CA GLU A 269 -5.17 -9.04 12.63
C GLU A 269 -4.47 -8.88 11.28
N PHE A 270 -4.22 -7.63 10.91
CA PHE A 270 -3.45 -7.22 9.74
C PHE A 270 -2.73 -5.92 10.08
N GLY A 271 -1.44 -5.81 9.80
CA GLY A 271 -0.66 -4.62 10.16
C GLY A 271 0.78 -4.69 9.67
N TRP A 272 1.62 -3.77 10.17
CA TRP A 272 3.00 -3.65 9.74
C TRP A 272 3.87 -4.86 10.09
N ASP A 273 3.46 -5.73 11.02
CA ASP A 273 4.15 -6.98 11.39
C ASP A 273 3.54 -8.17 10.64
N VAL A 274 2.21 -8.34 10.68
CA VAL A 274 1.53 -9.53 10.10
C VAL A 274 0.78 -9.22 8.79
N LYS A 275 1.15 -9.88 7.69
CA LYS A 275 0.63 -9.64 6.32
C LYS A 275 -0.28 -10.76 5.78
N TYR A 276 -0.42 -11.87 6.50
CA TYR A 276 -1.21 -13.03 6.04
C TYR A 276 -2.59 -12.66 5.52
N ALA A 277 -3.38 -11.87 6.27
CA ALA A 277 -4.72 -11.47 5.85
C ALA A 277 -4.72 -10.67 4.54
N GLY A 278 -3.74 -9.77 4.35
CA GLY A 278 -3.56 -9.04 3.10
C GLY A 278 -3.19 -9.95 1.93
N ALA A 279 -2.22 -10.85 2.11
CA ALA A 279 -1.80 -11.81 1.09
C ALA A 279 -2.96 -12.76 0.70
N GLN A 280 -3.76 -13.20 1.68
CA GLN A 280 -4.95 -14.03 1.48
C GLN A 280 -6.02 -13.30 0.67
N VAL A 281 -6.25 -12.01 0.95
CA VAL A 281 -7.18 -11.17 0.19
C VAL A 281 -6.73 -10.97 -1.26
N LEU A 282 -5.43 -10.77 -1.51
CA LEU A 282 -4.90 -10.69 -2.89
C LEU A 282 -5.00 -12.03 -3.63
N ALA A 283 -4.64 -13.15 -2.98
CA ALA A 283 -4.81 -14.49 -3.55
C ALA A 283 -6.28 -14.80 -3.90
N ALA A 284 -7.21 -14.44 -3.00
CA ALA A 284 -8.65 -14.55 -3.25
C ALA A 284 -9.10 -13.68 -4.45
N LYS A 285 -8.57 -12.45 -4.56
CA LYS A 285 -8.80 -11.60 -5.73
C LYS A 285 -8.35 -12.29 -7.01
N PHE A 286 -7.14 -12.85 -7.06
CA PHE A 286 -6.65 -13.56 -8.26
C PHE A 286 -7.54 -14.74 -8.63
N LEU A 287 -7.99 -15.51 -7.65
CA LEU A 287 -8.93 -16.61 -7.86
C LEU A 287 -10.26 -16.12 -8.45
N MET A 288 -10.86 -15.08 -7.87
CA MET A 288 -12.10 -14.48 -8.36
C MET A 288 -11.96 -13.90 -9.77
N GLN A 289 -10.76 -13.48 -10.15
CA GLN A 289 -10.42 -13.02 -11.50
C GLN A 289 -10.20 -14.15 -12.51
N GLY A 290 -10.27 -15.43 -12.09
CA GLY A 290 -9.91 -16.57 -12.93
C GLY A 290 -8.42 -16.68 -13.20
N LYS A 291 -7.58 -16.02 -12.41
CA LYS A 291 -6.11 -16.00 -12.52
C LYS A 291 -5.41 -17.04 -11.65
N GLY A 292 -6.15 -18.01 -11.11
CA GLY A 292 -5.56 -19.04 -10.24
C GLY A 292 -4.72 -20.09 -10.99
N GLY A 293 -4.93 -20.26 -12.30
CA GLY A 293 -4.20 -21.22 -13.11
C GLY A 293 -4.23 -22.64 -12.50
N ILE A 294 -3.09 -23.33 -12.53
CA ILE A 294 -2.93 -24.65 -11.91
C ILE A 294 -3.02 -24.62 -10.38
N HIS A 295 -2.88 -23.44 -9.76
CA HIS A 295 -2.87 -23.25 -8.30
C HIS A 295 -4.24 -22.86 -7.73
N SER A 296 -5.31 -22.94 -8.54
CA SER A 296 -6.66 -22.51 -8.13
C SER A 296 -7.12 -23.17 -6.82
N SER A 297 -6.84 -24.46 -6.61
CA SER A 297 -7.17 -25.17 -5.37
C SER A 297 -6.40 -24.69 -4.14
N VAL A 298 -5.16 -24.21 -4.32
CA VAL A 298 -4.38 -23.60 -3.24
C VAL A 298 -4.93 -22.22 -2.92
N LEU A 299 -5.24 -21.42 -3.95
CA LEU A 299 -5.84 -20.10 -3.79
C LEU A 299 -7.25 -20.16 -3.18
N GLU A 300 -8.00 -21.25 -3.37
CA GLU A 300 -9.25 -21.49 -2.63
C GLU A 300 -9.02 -21.61 -1.13
N LYS A 301 -7.92 -22.24 -0.69
CA LYS A 301 -7.56 -22.26 0.73
C LYS A 301 -7.18 -20.87 1.24
N TYR A 302 -6.45 -20.07 0.45
CA TYR A 302 -6.21 -18.66 0.78
C TYR A 302 -7.52 -17.88 0.93
N GLN A 303 -8.46 -18.07 -0.01
CA GLN A 303 -9.78 -17.45 0.05
C GLN A 303 -10.52 -17.83 1.33
N GLN A 304 -10.48 -19.10 1.76
CA GLN A 304 -11.09 -19.51 3.03
C GLN A 304 -10.52 -18.76 4.24
N LYS A 305 -9.24 -18.37 4.21
CA LYS A 305 -8.62 -17.58 5.28
C LYS A 305 -8.96 -16.09 5.18
N ALA A 306 -9.07 -15.55 3.97
CA ALA A 306 -9.62 -14.21 3.76
C ALA A 306 -11.07 -14.13 4.28
N ASP A 307 -11.92 -15.09 3.91
CA ASP A 307 -13.30 -15.22 4.38
C ASP A 307 -13.36 -15.32 5.91
N TYR A 308 -12.48 -16.12 6.51
CA TYR A 308 -12.36 -16.21 7.97
C TYR A 308 -12.09 -14.84 8.61
N PHE A 309 -11.14 -14.06 8.08
CA PHE A 309 -10.80 -12.75 8.61
C PHE A 309 -12.01 -11.80 8.55
N MET A 310 -12.71 -11.76 7.42
CA MET A 310 -13.90 -10.92 7.23
C MET A 310 -15.02 -11.32 8.21
N CYS A 311 -15.30 -12.63 8.31
CA CYS A 311 -16.30 -13.14 9.27
C CYS A 311 -15.94 -12.82 10.71
N SER A 312 -14.66 -12.90 11.06
CA SER A 312 -14.15 -12.60 12.41
C SER A 312 -14.31 -11.11 12.76
N CYS A 313 -14.12 -10.21 11.80
CA CYS A 313 -14.40 -8.78 11.96
C CYS A 313 -15.89 -8.53 12.24
N LEU A 314 -16.78 -9.22 11.52
CA LEU A 314 -18.22 -9.03 11.62
C LEU A 314 -18.84 -9.68 12.86
N GLY A 315 -18.09 -10.44 13.66
CA GLY A 315 -18.64 -11.18 14.79
C GLY A 315 -19.40 -12.44 14.36
N LYS A 316 -19.19 -12.90 13.11
CA LYS A 316 -19.88 -14.05 12.51
C LYS A 316 -18.96 -15.25 12.27
N GLY A 317 -17.68 -15.13 12.62
CA GLY A 317 -16.67 -16.19 12.55
C GLY A 317 -16.71 -17.15 13.74
N SER A 318 -15.85 -18.17 13.71
CA SER A 318 -15.67 -19.12 14.81
C SER A 318 -14.84 -18.55 15.96
N ARG A 319 -13.96 -17.61 15.67
CA ARG A 319 -13.28 -16.74 16.64
C ARG A 319 -13.41 -15.32 16.13
N ASN A 320 -13.95 -14.43 16.94
CA ASN A 320 -14.23 -13.06 16.52
C ASN A 320 -13.24 -12.09 17.14
N ILE A 321 -12.99 -10.99 16.42
CA ILE A 321 -12.24 -9.85 16.97
C ILE A 321 -13.08 -9.24 18.09
N GLN A 322 -12.45 -8.87 19.20
CA GLN A 322 -13.16 -8.20 20.30
C GLN A 322 -13.69 -6.86 19.82
N ARG A 323 -14.77 -6.40 20.47
CA ARG A 323 -15.31 -5.06 20.25
C ARG A 323 -15.42 -4.32 21.57
N THR A 324 -15.16 -3.02 21.51
CA THR A 324 -15.52 -2.13 22.61
C THR A 324 -17.04 -2.06 22.77
N PRO A 325 -17.58 -1.62 23.92
CA PRO A 325 -19.01 -1.32 24.07
C PRO A 325 -19.59 -0.40 22.97
N GLY A 326 -18.81 0.57 22.49
CA GLY A 326 -19.15 1.46 21.39
C GLY A 326 -19.05 0.84 19.99
N GLY A 327 -18.63 -0.42 19.87
CA GLY A 327 -18.63 -1.18 18.60
C GLY A 327 -17.34 -1.08 17.77
N LEU A 328 -16.28 -0.46 18.30
CA LEU A 328 -14.96 -0.41 17.66
C LEU A 328 -14.29 -1.79 17.73
N LEU A 329 -13.67 -2.24 16.64
CA LEU A 329 -12.77 -3.39 16.67
C LEU A 329 -11.62 -3.14 17.64
N PHE A 330 -11.39 -4.07 18.57
CA PHE A 330 -10.37 -3.96 19.60
C PHE A 330 -9.43 -5.16 19.56
N ARG A 331 -8.14 -4.90 19.33
CA ARG A 331 -7.09 -5.91 19.22
C ARG A 331 -6.09 -5.83 20.36
N GLN A 332 -5.66 -4.62 20.72
CA GLN A 332 -4.65 -4.37 21.73
C GLN A 332 -4.73 -2.94 22.29
N ARG A 333 -4.02 -2.65 23.38
CA ARG A 333 -4.04 -1.35 24.06
C ARG A 333 -3.30 -0.25 23.29
N TRP A 334 -2.05 -0.52 22.92
CA TRP A 334 -1.22 0.45 22.21
C TRP A 334 -1.61 0.50 20.74
N ASN A 335 -2.02 1.68 20.27
CA ASN A 335 -2.25 1.99 18.87
C ASN A 335 -3.27 1.04 18.21
N ASN A 336 -4.41 0.85 18.87
CA ASN A 336 -5.47 -0.02 18.39
C ASN A 336 -6.00 0.41 17.01
N LEU A 337 -6.02 1.71 16.71
CA LEU A 337 -6.54 2.22 15.43
C LEU A 337 -5.73 1.78 14.21
N GLN A 338 -4.49 1.31 14.36
CA GLN A 338 -3.81 0.57 13.29
C GLN A 338 -4.68 -0.60 12.80
N PHE A 339 -5.14 -1.46 13.71
CA PHE A 339 -5.89 -2.66 13.35
C PHE A 339 -7.30 -2.33 12.87
N VAL A 340 -7.89 -1.24 13.36
CA VAL A 340 -9.19 -0.78 12.90
C VAL A 340 -9.09 -0.30 11.45
N THR A 341 -8.11 0.54 11.13
CA THR A 341 -7.95 1.12 9.79
C THR A 341 -7.55 0.06 8.76
N THR A 342 -6.63 -0.85 9.09
CA THR A 342 -6.24 -1.96 8.21
C THR A 342 -7.38 -2.97 7.99
N SER A 343 -8.13 -3.35 9.03
CA SER A 343 -9.30 -4.21 8.88
C SER A 343 -10.40 -3.53 8.05
N SER A 344 -10.66 -2.24 8.29
CA SER A 344 -11.64 -1.46 7.52
C SER A 344 -11.28 -1.43 6.04
N PHE A 345 -9.99 -1.28 5.72
CA PHE A 345 -9.50 -1.35 4.35
C PHE A 345 -9.76 -2.73 3.72
N LEU A 346 -9.35 -3.82 4.40
CA LEU A 346 -9.58 -5.17 3.88
C LEU A 346 -11.06 -5.49 3.66
N LEU A 347 -11.93 -5.11 4.60
CA LEU A 347 -13.38 -5.25 4.48
C LEU A 347 -13.93 -4.49 3.26
N THR A 348 -13.42 -3.29 3.02
CA THR A 348 -13.85 -2.43 1.90
C THR A 348 -13.45 -3.05 0.56
N VAL A 349 -12.17 -3.42 0.37
CA VAL A 349 -11.71 -3.99 -0.91
C VAL A 349 -12.33 -5.37 -1.15
N TYR A 350 -12.51 -6.18 -0.11
CA TYR A 350 -13.10 -7.51 -0.24
C TYR A 350 -14.59 -7.44 -0.56
N SER A 351 -15.32 -6.47 0.00
CA SER A 351 -16.68 -6.14 -0.42
C SER A 351 -16.76 -5.86 -1.92
N ASP A 352 -15.87 -5.00 -2.42
CA ASP A 352 -15.85 -4.68 -3.85
C ASP A 352 -15.50 -5.92 -4.68
N TYR A 353 -14.51 -6.73 -4.27
CA TYR A 353 -14.11 -8.00 -4.93
C TYR A 353 -15.28 -8.97 -5.06
N LEU A 354 -15.98 -9.25 -3.96
CA LEU A 354 -17.16 -10.10 -3.95
C LEU A 354 -18.27 -9.54 -4.85
N THR A 355 -18.50 -8.22 -4.81
CA THR A 355 -19.51 -7.56 -5.65
C THR A 355 -19.26 -7.82 -7.13
N SER A 356 -18.04 -7.61 -7.63
CA SER A 356 -17.77 -7.82 -9.05
C SER A 356 -17.67 -9.29 -9.44
N ALA A 357 -17.30 -10.16 -8.50
CA ALA A 357 -17.39 -11.61 -8.69
C ALA A 357 -18.84 -12.13 -8.60
N SER A 358 -19.83 -11.27 -8.30
CA SER A 358 -21.21 -11.66 -8.01
C SER A 358 -21.31 -12.75 -6.94
N LYS A 359 -20.44 -12.67 -5.92
CA LYS A 359 -20.36 -13.61 -4.79
C LYS A 359 -20.85 -12.94 -3.51
N SER A 360 -21.18 -13.77 -2.52
CA SER A 360 -21.43 -13.37 -1.14
C SER A 360 -20.49 -14.14 -0.21
N LEU A 361 -20.27 -13.61 0.98
CA LEU A 361 -19.44 -14.25 2.00
C LEU A 361 -20.28 -15.23 2.81
N SER A 362 -19.80 -16.46 2.98
CA SER A 362 -20.44 -17.47 3.83
C SER A 362 -19.72 -17.55 5.16
N CYS A 363 -20.34 -17.06 6.23
CA CYS A 363 -19.78 -17.16 7.58
C CYS A 363 -20.45 -18.27 8.40
N PRO A 364 -19.77 -18.81 9.44
CA PRO A 364 -20.36 -19.77 10.37
C PRO A 364 -21.72 -19.34 10.94
N SER A 365 -21.90 -18.04 11.23
CA SER A 365 -23.14 -17.48 11.77
C SER A 365 -24.06 -16.86 10.70
N GLY A 366 -23.98 -17.35 9.46
CA GLY A 366 -24.87 -16.96 8.36
C GLY A 366 -24.16 -16.21 7.22
N ASN A 367 -24.88 -16.05 6.12
CA ASN A 367 -24.36 -15.35 4.94
C ASN A 367 -24.27 -13.85 5.19
N VAL A 368 -23.25 -13.23 4.58
CA VAL A 368 -22.94 -11.81 4.63
C VAL A 368 -22.88 -11.29 3.20
N SER A 369 -23.70 -10.28 2.93
CA SER A 369 -23.67 -9.60 1.63
C SER A 369 -22.46 -8.67 1.52
N PRO A 370 -21.98 -8.36 0.31
CA PRO A 370 -20.92 -7.37 0.14
C PRO A 370 -21.25 -6.00 0.75
N SER A 371 -22.50 -5.55 0.66
CA SER A 371 -22.94 -4.29 1.26
C SER A 371 -22.88 -4.31 2.79
N GLU A 372 -23.08 -5.45 3.43
CA GLU A 372 -22.92 -5.61 4.88
C GLU A 372 -21.45 -5.47 5.31
N LEU A 373 -20.50 -6.03 4.54
CA LEU A 373 -19.05 -5.81 4.76
C LEU A 373 -18.68 -4.33 4.68
N LEU A 374 -19.15 -3.64 3.63
CA LEU A 374 -18.88 -2.22 3.44
C LEU A 374 -19.54 -1.37 4.52
N SER A 375 -20.75 -1.72 4.94
CA SER A 375 -21.46 -1.01 6.02
C SER A 375 -20.73 -1.15 7.36
N PHE A 376 -20.15 -2.32 7.64
CA PHE A 376 -19.32 -2.52 8.83
C PHE A 376 -18.00 -1.75 8.74
N ALA A 377 -17.32 -1.75 7.58
CA ALA A 377 -16.14 -0.90 7.38
C ALA A 377 -16.45 0.59 7.59
N LYS A 378 -17.58 1.06 7.05
CA LYS A 378 -18.08 2.42 7.26
C LYS A 378 -18.29 2.71 8.75
N SER A 379 -18.89 1.80 9.52
CA SER A 379 -19.13 2.04 10.95
C SER A 379 -17.83 2.20 11.75
N GLN A 380 -16.75 1.52 11.35
CA GLN A 380 -15.44 1.70 11.98
C GLN A 380 -14.84 3.08 11.64
N VAL A 381 -14.98 3.54 10.39
CA VAL A 381 -14.57 4.89 9.99
C VAL A 381 -15.40 5.97 10.68
N ASP A 382 -16.71 5.80 10.74
CA ASP A 382 -17.62 6.70 11.45
C ASP A 382 -17.23 6.82 12.93
N TYR A 383 -16.91 5.69 13.58
CA TYR A 383 -16.40 5.68 14.94
C TYR A 383 -15.12 6.53 15.06
N ILE A 384 -14.15 6.36 14.14
CA ILE A 384 -12.91 7.17 14.11
C ILE A 384 -13.25 8.65 13.94
N LEU A 385 -14.25 9.00 13.14
CA LEU A 385 -14.59 10.38 12.82
C LEU A 385 -15.50 11.06 13.85
N GLY A 386 -16.11 10.31 14.77
CA GLY A 386 -16.81 10.87 15.93
C GLY A 386 -18.04 10.10 16.40
N ASP A 387 -18.49 9.08 15.67
CA ASP A 387 -19.68 8.26 16.04
C ASP A 387 -19.31 7.21 17.08
N ASN A 388 -18.88 7.69 18.24
CA ASN A 388 -18.47 6.89 19.38
C ASN A 388 -19.09 7.44 20.68
N PRO A 389 -19.08 6.67 21.79
CA PRO A 389 -19.69 7.09 23.06
C PRO A 389 -19.18 8.42 23.62
N ARG A 390 -18.02 8.91 23.15
CA ARG A 390 -17.42 10.18 23.58
C ARG A 390 -17.73 11.36 22.66
N ALA A 391 -18.34 11.12 21.50
CA ALA A 391 -18.51 12.13 20.44
C ALA A 391 -17.19 12.86 20.13
N THR A 392 -16.09 12.11 20.03
CA THR A 392 -14.73 12.63 19.80
C THR A 392 -14.18 12.04 18.51
N SER A 393 -13.78 12.88 17.56
CA SER A 393 -13.00 12.41 16.42
C SER A 393 -11.61 11.99 16.88
N TYR A 394 -11.14 10.82 16.49
CA TYR A 394 -9.76 10.37 16.64
C TYR A 394 -8.87 10.79 15.46
N MET A 395 -9.42 11.56 14.51
CA MET A 395 -8.65 12.29 13.50
C MET A 395 -8.41 13.72 13.96
N VAL A 396 -7.14 14.08 14.16
CA VAL A 396 -6.75 15.43 14.58
C VAL A 396 -7.19 16.45 13.54
N GLY A 397 -7.84 17.53 13.95
CA GLY A 397 -8.32 18.58 13.04
C GLY A 397 -9.64 18.29 12.32
N TYR A 398 -10.30 17.17 12.61
CA TYR A 398 -11.60 16.82 12.04
C TYR A 398 -12.75 16.95 13.05
N GLY A 399 -13.88 17.51 12.61
CA GLY A 399 -15.02 17.77 13.48
C GLY A 399 -14.76 18.85 14.55
N SER A 400 -15.69 19.00 15.49
CA SER A 400 -15.60 20.03 16.54
C SER A 400 -14.84 19.58 17.79
N ASN A 401 -14.67 18.26 17.99
CA ASN A 401 -14.04 17.67 19.16
C ASN A 401 -13.02 16.61 18.72
N TYR A 402 -11.74 16.85 18.96
CA TYR A 402 -10.63 15.98 18.57
C TYR A 402 -9.41 16.17 19.50
N PRO A 403 -8.48 15.21 19.58
CA PRO A 403 -7.26 15.30 20.40
C PRO A 403 -6.43 16.56 20.13
N ARG A 404 -5.99 17.22 21.19
CA ARG A 404 -5.22 18.46 21.17
C ARG A 404 -3.82 18.32 21.77
N GLN A 405 -3.53 17.23 22.49
CA GLN A 405 -2.25 16.97 23.13
C GLN A 405 -1.67 15.67 22.58
N VAL A 406 -1.34 15.67 21.29
CA VAL A 406 -0.88 14.50 20.55
C VAL A 406 0.57 14.20 20.93
N HIS A 407 0.92 12.92 21.12
CA HIS A 407 2.30 12.50 21.34
C HIS A 407 3.11 12.66 20.03
N HIS A 408 3.48 13.90 19.69
CA HIS A 408 4.19 14.20 18.45
C HIS A 408 5.12 15.40 18.62
N ARG A 409 6.44 15.22 18.46
CA ARG A 409 7.46 16.24 18.73
C ARG A 409 7.24 17.51 17.92
N ALA A 410 7.08 17.39 16.61
CA ALA A 410 6.91 18.56 15.74
C ALA A 410 5.54 19.25 15.91
N SER A 411 4.54 18.54 16.45
CA SER A 411 3.20 19.09 16.76
C SER A 411 3.26 19.92 18.04
N SER A 412 3.86 19.33 19.08
CA SER A 412 3.89 19.82 20.45
C SER A 412 4.89 20.95 20.72
N ILE A 413 5.85 21.18 19.83
CA ILE A 413 6.86 22.23 19.93
C ILE A 413 6.54 23.35 18.93
N VAL A 414 6.68 24.62 19.32
CA VAL A 414 6.46 25.79 18.42
C VAL A 414 7.17 25.62 17.08
N SER A 415 6.52 26.00 15.98
CA SER A 415 7.10 25.86 14.64
C SER A 415 8.47 26.54 14.54
N ILE A 416 9.40 25.90 13.83
CA ILE A 416 10.69 26.51 13.43
C ILE A 416 10.51 27.79 12.59
N LYS A 417 9.34 27.95 11.94
CA LYS A 417 9.00 29.13 11.14
C LYS A 417 8.54 30.31 11.99
N ASP A 418 7.97 30.03 13.15
CA ASP A 418 7.48 31.05 14.08
C ASP A 418 8.56 31.45 15.09
N ASP A 419 9.32 30.46 15.59
CA ASP A 419 10.44 30.67 16.51
C ASP A 419 11.61 29.76 16.13
N SER A 420 12.68 30.37 15.59
CA SER A 420 13.88 29.66 15.16
C SER A 420 14.88 29.39 16.29
N SER A 421 14.55 29.70 17.54
CA SER A 421 15.41 29.40 18.68
C SER A 421 15.57 27.88 18.83
N PHE A 422 16.81 27.44 19.07
CA PHE A 422 17.14 26.02 19.14
C PHE A 422 16.47 25.34 20.34
N VAL A 423 15.73 24.25 20.10
CA VAL A 423 15.16 23.43 21.15
C VAL A 423 16.10 22.27 21.48
N SER A 424 16.77 22.36 22.63
CA SER A 424 17.71 21.33 23.08
C SER A 424 17.02 20.04 23.52
N CYS A 425 17.73 18.92 23.42
CA CYS A 425 17.27 17.56 23.73
C CYS A 425 16.38 17.45 24.99
N ARG A 426 16.89 17.89 26.14
CA ARG A 426 16.15 17.87 27.41
C ARG A 426 15.33 19.13 27.66
N GLY A 427 15.68 20.25 27.01
CA GLY A 427 14.91 21.49 27.08
C GLY A 427 13.49 21.33 26.54
N GLY A 428 13.32 20.52 25.49
CA GLY A 428 11.99 20.24 24.97
C GLY A 428 11.11 19.38 25.88
N TYR A 429 11.69 18.48 26.67
CA TYR A 429 10.95 17.78 27.72
C TYR A 429 10.47 18.74 28.81
N ALA A 430 11.35 19.65 29.24
CA ALA A 430 11.05 20.62 30.29
C ALA A 430 9.98 21.65 29.86
N THR A 431 9.97 22.03 28.58
CA THR A 431 9.17 23.17 28.09
C THR A 431 7.89 22.75 27.35
N TRP A 432 7.97 21.69 26.55
CA TRP A 432 6.92 21.35 25.56
C TRP A 432 6.22 20.03 25.88
N PHE A 433 6.97 18.96 26.20
CA PHE A 433 6.39 17.65 26.45
C PHE A 433 5.38 17.63 27.61
N SER A 434 5.71 18.28 28.73
CA SER A 434 4.88 18.29 29.94
C SER A 434 3.78 19.37 29.92
N ARG A 435 3.77 20.24 28.88
CA ARG A 435 2.85 21.37 28.79
C ARG A 435 1.42 20.89 28.60
N LYS A 436 0.52 21.26 29.52
CA LYS A 436 -0.91 20.85 29.47
C LYS A 436 -1.78 21.64 28.49
N ALA A 437 -1.18 22.59 27.76
CA ALA A 437 -1.87 23.30 26.69
C ALA A 437 -1.92 22.44 25.42
N SER A 438 -2.85 22.78 24.53
CA SER A 438 -2.89 22.21 23.17
C SER A 438 -1.56 22.38 22.46
N ASP A 439 -1.24 21.41 21.60
CA ASP A 439 -0.10 21.47 20.70
C ASP A 439 -0.15 22.74 19.83
N PRO A 440 0.95 23.49 19.70
CA PRO A 440 0.98 24.74 18.93
C PRO A 440 0.75 24.53 17.44
N ASN A 441 1.12 23.37 16.89
CA ASN A 441 0.90 23.05 15.48
C ASN A 441 -0.17 21.95 15.38
N ILE A 442 -1.30 22.24 14.72
CA ILE A 442 -2.35 21.23 14.55
C ILE A 442 -1.89 20.21 13.50
N LEU A 443 -1.66 18.97 13.95
CA LEU A 443 -1.28 17.83 13.12
C LEU A 443 -2.47 17.26 12.33
N THR A 444 -3.02 18.09 11.44
CA THR A 444 -4.27 17.83 10.71
C THR A 444 -4.22 16.49 9.98
N GLY A 445 -5.24 15.67 10.20
CA GLY A 445 -5.43 14.36 9.59
C GLY A 445 -4.81 13.19 10.31
N ALA A 446 -3.96 13.40 11.31
CA ALA A 446 -3.34 12.31 12.05
C ALA A 446 -4.39 11.45 12.76
N ILE A 447 -4.29 10.13 12.60
CA ILE A 447 -5.06 9.14 13.35
C ILE A 447 -4.23 8.70 14.55
N VAL A 448 -4.65 9.11 15.75
CA VAL A 448 -4.00 8.73 17.01
C VAL A 448 -4.20 7.24 17.33
N GLY A 449 -3.59 6.72 18.39
CA GLY A 449 -3.72 5.32 18.79
C GLY A 449 -5.14 4.87 19.15
N GLY A 450 -5.98 5.80 19.63
CA GLY A 450 -7.40 5.62 19.90
C GLY A 450 -7.73 5.18 21.34
N PRO A 451 -9.00 4.81 21.61
CA PRO A 451 -9.46 4.52 22.96
C PRO A 451 -9.01 3.14 23.45
N ASP A 452 -9.17 2.92 24.76
CA ASP A 452 -9.03 1.60 25.38
C ASP A 452 -10.20 0.65 25.05
N ALA A 453 -10.17 -0.55 25.64
CA ALA A 453 -11.19 -1.59 25.42
C ALA A 453 -12.61 -1.21 25.85
N TYR A 454 -12.78 -0.10 26.56
CA TYR A 454 -14.03 0.39 27.13
C TYR A 454 -14.42 1.77 26.59
N ASP A 455 -13.89 2.14 25.42
CA ASP A 455 -14.14 3.43 24.76
C ASP A 455 -13.59 4.65 25.53
N ASN A 456 -12.72 4.46 26.53
CA ASN A 456 -12.11 5.58 27.25
C ASN A 456 -10.88 6.11 26.50
N PHE A 457 -10.75 7.43 26.45
CA PHE A 457 -9.63 8.12 25.83
C PHE A 457 -9.18 9.29 26.70
N ALA A 458 -7.88 9.37 26.99
CA ALA A 458 -7.25 10.49 27.67
C ALA A 458 -6.35 11.26 26.68
N ASP A 459 -6.74 12.50 26.37
CA ASP A 459 -6.01 13.43 25.52
C ASP A 459 -4.81 14.04 26.28
N GLU A 460 -3.82 13.19 26.53
CA GLU A 460 -2.61 13.50 27.29
C GLU A 460 -1.38 13.07 26.49
N ARG A 461 -0.46 14.02 26.27
CA ARG A 461 0.72 13.80 25.42
C ARG A 461 1.63 12.67 25.91
N ASP A 462 1.66 12.40 27.21
CA ASP A 462 2.41 11.31 27.82
C ASP A 462 1.68 9.95 27.74
N ASN A 463 0.40 9.94 27.35
CA ASN A 463 -0.35 8.73 27.03
C ASN A 463 -0.13 8.32 25.57
N TYR A 464 1.10 7.97 25.22
CA TYR A 464 1.50 7.61 23.86
C TYR A 464 0.74 6.40 23.29
N GLU A 465 0.28 5.47 24.15
CA GLU A 465 -0.52 4.32 23.70
C GLU A 465 -1.79 4.75 22.94
N GLN A 466 -2.40 5.86 23.36
CA GLN A 466 -3.66 6.38 22.80
C GLN A 466 -3.47 7.61 21.92
N THR A 467 -2.50 8.48 22.24
CA THR A 467 -2.36 9.80 21.59
C THR A 467 -1.28 9.85 20.52
N GLU A 468 -0.46 8.80 20.36
CA GLU A 468 0.56 8.76 19.30
C GLU A 468 -0.05 8.35 17.96
N PRO A 469 0.10 9.17 16.90
CA PRO A 469 -0.23 8.77 15.55
C PRO A 469 0.98 8.12 14.88
N ALA A 470 0.72 7.20 13.96
CA ALA A 470 1.75 6.59 13.13
C ALA A 470 1.35 6.62 11.65
N THR A 471 2.34 6.66 10.77
CA THR A 471 2.15 6.67 9.31
C THR A 471 1.22 5.55 8.81
N TYR A 472 1.38 4.34 9.34
CA TYR A 472 0.59 3.16 8.97
C TYR A 472 -0.84 3.15 9.53
N ASN A 473 -1.20 4.03 10.47
CA ASN A 473 -2.61 4.22 10.87
C ASN A 473 -3.39 4.91 9.74
N ASN A 474 -2.78 5.91 9.12
CA ASN A 474 -3.40 6.73 8.10
C ASN A 474 -3.45 6.03 6.74
N ALA A 475 -2.41 5.27 6.39
CA ALA A 475 -2.25 4.77 5.01
C ALA A 475 -3.41 3.90 4.49
N PRO A 476 -3.97 2.94 5.26
CA PRO A 476 -5.15 2.19 4.82
C PRO A 476 -6.42 3.05 4.74
N LEU A 477 -6.54 4.06 5.61
CA LEU A 477 -7.74 4.87 5.72
C LEU A 477 -7.97 5.75 4.49
N VAL A 478 -6.91 6.19 3.82
CA VAL A 478 -6.96 6.96 2.57
C VAL A 478 -7.82 6.26 1.51
N GLY A 479 -7.65 4.94 1.32
CA GLY A 479 -8.45 4.16 0.38
C GLY A 479 -9.92 4.04 0.80
N VAL A 480 -10.17 3.77 2.08
CA VAL A 480 -11.54 3.63 2.60
C VAL A 480 -12.31 4.94 2.47
N LEU A 481 -11.70 6.07 2.83
CA LEU A 481 -12.31 7.40 2.72
C LEU A 481 -12.60 7.76 1.26
N ALA A 482 -11.68 7.47 0.34
CA ALA A 482 -11.93 7.65 -1.10
C ALA A 482 -13.12 6.81 -1.57
N ARG A 483 -13.23 5.56 -1.12
CA ARG A 483 -14.34 4.66 -1.48
C ARG A 483 -15.68 5.06 -0.87
N LEU A 484 -15.70 5.61 0.34
CA LEU A 484 -16.90 6.13 1.00
C LEU A 484 -17.35 7.48 0.40
N ASN A 485 -16.41 8.36 0.05
CA ASN A 485 -16.68 9.66 -0.56
C ASN A 485 -17.15 9.53 -2.02
N GLY A 486 -16.38 8.84 -2.86
CA GLY A 486 -16.66 8.71 -4.28
C GLY A 486 -17.62 7.58 -4.64
N GLY A 487 -18.03 6.78 -3.65
CA GLY A 487 -18.88 5.61 -3.85
C GLY A 487 -18.25 4.54 -4.75
N HIS A 488 -19.10 3.68 -5.29
CA HIS A 488 -18.68 2.71 -6.29
C HIS A 488 -18.64 3.41 -7.65
N SER A 489 -17.46 3.88 -8.07
CA SER A 489 -17.26 4.24 -9.46
C SER A 489 -17.31 2.95 -10.28
N GLY A 490 -18.40 2.74 -11.04
CA GLY A 490 -18.57 1.54 -11.86
C GLY A 490 -17.28 1.16 -12.62
N TYR A 491 -16.97 -0.14 -12.64
CA TYR A 491 -15.84 -0.76 -13.34
C TYR A 491 -14.43 -0.21 -13.02
N ASN A 492 -14.14 0.00 -11.73
CA ASN A 492 -12.76 0.28 -11.27
C ASN A 492 -12.15 -0.77 -10.37
N GLN A 493 -12.71 -1.98 -10.38
CA GLN A 493 -11.79 -3.08 -10.21
C GLN A 493 -10.84 -3.02 -11.39
N LEU A 494 -9.55 -2.91 -11.11
CA LEU A 494 -8.56 -3.62 -11.91
C LEU A 494 -8.86 -5.13 -11.79
N LEU A 495 -10.03 -5.58 -12.29
CA LEU A 495 -10.03 -6.65 -13.25
C LEU A 495 -9.16 -6.08 -14.37
N PRO A 496 -7.96 -6.60 -14.60
CA PRO A 496 -7.43 -6.41 -15.91
C PRO A 496 -8.45 -7.11 -16.82
N ALA A 497 -9.33 -6.34 -17.46
CA ALA A 497 -9.22 -6.34 -18.90
C ALA A 497 -7.73 -6.21 -19.12
N LYS A 498 -7.06 -7.31 -19.51
CA LYS A 498 -5.67 -7.30 -20.02
C LYS A 498 -5.46 -5.89 -20.50
N SER A 499 -4.54 -5.12 -19.91
CA SER A 499 -4.19 -3.82 -20.48
C SER A 499 -3.88 -4.16 -21.92
N SER A 500 -4.88 -4.01 -22.79
CA SER A 500 -4.79 -4.49 -24.13
C SER A 500 -4.00 -3.35 -24.67
N ALA A 501 -2.69 -3.57 -24.71
CA ALA A 501 -1.82 -2.76 -25.52
C ALA A 501 -2.63 -2.49 -26.79
N PRO A 502 -2.80 -1.22 -27.20
CA PRO A 502 -3.59 -0.86 -28.38
C PRO A 502 -3.32 -1.77 -29.57
N VAL A 503 -2.12 -2.36 -29.61
CA VAL A 503 -1.74 -3.46 -30.47
C VAL A 503 -1.36 -4.68 -29.61
N ASP A 504 -2.04 -5.81 -29.82
CA ASP A 504 -1.76 -7.12 -29.20
C ASP A 504 -0.95 -8.00 -30.16
N ILE A 505 -0.08 -8.87 -29.61
CA ILE A 505 0.75 -9.79 -30.40
C ILE A 505 0.52 -11.21 -29.89
N GLU A 506 0.09 -12.09 -30.79
CA GLU A 506 -0.08 -13.51 -30.51
C GLU A 506 0.81 -14.31 -31.47
N GLN A 507 1.55 -15.29 -30.94
CA GLN A 507 2.46 -16.11 -31.74
C GLN A 507 2.10 -17.59 -31.55
N LYS A 508 2.14 -18.36 -32.63
CA LYS A 508 1.81 -19.79 -32.62
C LYS A 508 2.75 -20.57 -33.53
N ALA A 509 3.30 -21.67 -33.01
CA ALA A 509 3.96 -22.66 -33.84
C ALA A 509 2.91 -23.36 -34.72
N THR A 510 3.09 -23.28 -36.03
CA THR A 510 2.15 -23.80 -37.03
C THR A 510 2.64 -25.06 -37.72
N ALA A 511 3.96 -25.27 -37.76
CA ALA A 511 4.59 -26.48 -38.28
C ALA A 511 5.98 -26.64 -37.68
N SER A 512 6.46 -27.89 -37.65
CA SER A 512 7.85 -28.23 -37.34
C SER A 512 8.33 -29.37 -38.24
N TRP A 513 9.59 -29.32 -38.66
CA TRP A 513 10.21 -30.38 -39.47
C TRP A 513 11.69 -30.49 -39.18
N ILE A 514 12.27 -31.66 -39.48
CA ILE A 514 13.71 -31.90 -39.37
C ILE A 514 14.32 -31.81 -40.77
N SER A 515 15.38 -31.01 -40.90
CA SER A 515 16.18 -30.95 -42.12
C SER A 515 17.66 -30.95 -41.76
N LYS A 516 18.43 -31.88 -42.35
CA LYS A 516 19.87 -32.04 -42.10
C LYS A 516 20.24 -32.12 -40.61
N GLY A 517 19.47 -32.89 -39.83
CA GLY A 517 19.70 -33.10 -38.40
C GLY A 517 19.37 -31.90 -37.50
N ARG A 518 18.73 -30.84 -38.01
CA ARG A 518 18.24 -29.70 -37.22
C ARG A 518 16.73 -29.60 -37.33
N THR A 519 16.07 -29.34 -36.19
CA THR A 519 14.63 -29.06 -36.15
C THR A 519 14.37 -27.60 -36.47
N TYR A 520 13.45 -27.34 -37.38
CA TYR A 520 12.96 -26.02 -37.74
C TYR A 520 11.51 -25.88 -37.32
N TYR A 521 11.13 -24.67 -36.93
CA TYR A 521 9.77 -24.30 -36.56
C TYR A 521 9.30 -23.16 -37.44
N ARG A 522 8.05 -23.24 -37.92
CA ARG A 522 7.33 -22.12 -38.55
C ARG A 522 6.41 -21.49 -37.52
N TYR A 523 6.65 -20.25 -37.17
CA TYR A 523 5.80 -19.46 -36.30
C TYR A 523 4.94 -18.51 -37.13
N SER A 524 3.64 -18.49 -36.86
CA SER A 524 2.71 -17.45 -37.30
C SER A 524 2.55 -16.46 -36.16
N THR A 525 2.69 -15.17 -36.46
CA THR A 525 2.54 -14.08 -35.50
C THR A 525 1.45 -13.13 -35.98
N VAL A 526 0.41 -12.99 -35.17
CA VAL A 526 -0.75 -12.14 -35.43
C VAL A 526 -0.66 -10.89 -34.56
N VAL A 527 -0.65 -9.73 -35.21
CA VAL A 527 -0.60 -8.40 -34.60
C VAL A 527 -1.99 -7.77 -34.75
N THR A 528 -2.70 -7.55 -33.65
CA THR A 528 -4.11 -7.12 -33.66
C THR A 528 -4.27 -5.73 -33.06
N ASN A 529 -4.90 -4.79 -33.77
CA ASN A 529 -5.28 -3.50 -33.20
C ASN A 529 -6.53 -3.68 -32.31
N LYS A 530 -6.36 -3.61 -31.00
CA LYS A 530 -7.43 -3.66 -29.99
C LYS A 530 -7.93 -2.28 -29.56
N SER A 531 -7.35 -1.20 -30.09
CA SER A 531 -7.79 0.16 -29.78
C SER A 531 -9.01 0.59 -30.60
N ALA A 532 -9.69 1.65 -30.17
CA ALA A 532 -10.79 2.26 -30.92
C ALA A 532 -10.32 3.13 -32.10
N LYS A 533 -9.01 3.37 -32.26
CA LYS A 533 -8.41 4.25 -33.27
C LYS A 533 -7.65 3.44 -34.32
N THR A 534 -7.34 4.06 -35.46
CA THR A 534 -6.55 3.39 -36.49
C THR A 534 -5.06 3.46 -36.14
N VAL A 535 -4.38 2.32 -36.12
CA VAL A 535 -2.93 2.25 -35.91
C VAL A 535 -2.22 2.58 -37.22
N LYS A 536 -1.30 3.54 -37.18
CA LYS A 536 -0.41 3.93 -38.28
C LYS A 536 1.05 3.85 -37.81
N ASP A 537 1.98 3.89 -38.76
CA ASP A 537 3.43 3.92 -38.51
C ASP A 537 3.91 2.83 -37.54
N LEU A 538 3.32 1.62 -37.63
CA LEU A 538 3.64 0.51 -36.75
C LEU A 538 5.13 0.14 -36.87
N LYS A 539 5.79 0.06 -35.72
CA LYS A 539 7.16 -0.43 -35.56
C LYS A 539 7.17 -1.60 -34.59
N LEU A 540 7.75 -2.70 -35.05
CA LEU A 540 7.98 -3.92 -34.30
C LEU A 540 9.48 -4.10 -34.11
N SER A 541 9.87 -4.48 -32.90
CA SER A 541 11.20 -4.96 -32.58
C SER A 541 11.16 -6.49 -32.52
N ILE A 542 12.04 -7.14 -33.27
CA ILE A 542 12.15 -8.60 -33.31
C ILE A 542 13.58 -8.97 -32.95
N SER A 543 13.76 -9.67 -31.82
CA SER A 543 15.06 -10.17 -31.39
C SER A 543 15.05 -11.70 -31.27
N LYS A 544 16.24 -12.31 -31.21
CA LYS A 544 16.43 -13.78 -31.27
C LYS A 544 15.82 -14.45 -32.52
N LEU A 545 15.70 -13.69 -33.61
CA LEU A 545 15.32 -14.22 -34.91
C LEU A 545 16.58 -14.68 -35.65
N TYR A 546 16.66 -15.98 -35.92
CA TYR A 546 17.84 -16.62 -36.53
C TYR A 546 17.56 -17.16 -37.94
N GLY A 547 16.46 -16.73 -38.55
CA GLY A 547 16.04 -17.22 -39.86
C GLY A 547 15.13 -16.23 -40.58
N PRO A 548 14.65 -16.60 -41.76
CA PRO A 548 13.87 -15.71 -42.62
C PRO A 548 12.50 -15.38 -42.02
N LEU A 549 12.04 -14.16 -42.32
CA LEU A 549 10.74 -13.62 -41.95
C LEU A 549 10.03 -13.08 -43.20
N TRP A 550 8.71 -13.26 -43.25
CA TRP A 550 7.84 -12.80 -44.33
C TRP A 550 6.61 -12.10 -43.76
N GLY A 551 6.09 -11.11 -44.49
CA GLY A 551 4.87 -10.38 -44.11
C GLY A 551 5.09 -9.03 -43.42
N LEU A 552 6.34 -8.60 -43.26
CA LEU A 552 6.71 -7.27 -42.76
C LEU A 552 7.75 -6.61 -43.66
N THR A 553 7.87 -5.29 -43.57
CA THR A 553 8.93 -4.52 -44.24
C THR A 553 9.96 -4.07 -43.21
N SER A 554 11.25 -4.33 -43.47
CA SER A 554 12.35 -3.89 -42.60
C SER A 554 12.76 -2.45 -42.93
N SER A 555 12.91 -1.60 -41.91
CA SER A 555 13.41 -0.23 -42.02
C SER A 555 14.14 0.18 -40.75
N GLY A 556 15.41 0.62 -40.89
CA GLY A 556 16.19 1.22 -39.80
C GLY A 556 16.35 0.36 -38.54
N GLY A 557 16.45 -0.97 -38.68
CA GLY A 557 16.56 -1.90 -37.54
C GLY A 557 15.23 -2.25 -36.86
N SER A 558 14.10 -1.86 -37.46
CA SER A 558 12.75 -2.21 -37.01
C SER A 558 11.93 -2.80 -38.16
N TYR A 559 10.83 -3.47 -37.84
CA TYR A 559 9.90 -4.03 -38.82
C TYR A 559 8.56 -3.28 -38.78
N GLY A 560 8.03 -2.90 -39.94
CA GLY A 560 6.73 -2.23 -40.05
C GLY A 560 5.75 -3.01 -40.92
N PHE A 561 4.65 -2.34 -41.28
CA PHE A 561 3.66 -2.90 -42.19
C PHE A 561 4.28 -3.38 -43.52
N PRO A 562 3.74 -4.43 -44.14
CA PRO A 562 4.14 -4.80 -45.49
C PRO A 562 3.75 -3.69 -46.49
N ALA A 563 4.44 -3.61 -47.62
CA ALA A 563 4.28 -2.52 -48.60
C ALA A 563 2.85 -2.27 -49.13
N TRP A 564 1.95 -3.26 -48.99
CA TRP A 564 0.54 -3.16 -49.41
C TRP A 564 -0.41 -2.71 -48.29
N LEU A 565 0.08 -2.48 -47.08
CA LEU A 565 -0.70 -2.07 -45.91
C LEU A 565 -0.06 -0.83 -45.27
N ASN A 566 -0.83 0.24 -45.08
CA ASN A 566 -0.31 1.49 -44.50
C ASN A 566 -0.91 1.82 -43.12
N SER A 567 -1.89 1.05 -42.68
CA SER A 567 -2.59 1.26 -41.42
C SER A 567 -3.34 0.00 -41.01
N LEU A 568 -3.62 -0.15 -39.72
CA LEU A 568 -4.40 -1.24 -39.16
C LEU A 568 -5.63 -0.68 -38.42
N PRO A 569 -6.85 -0.77 -38.99
CA PRO A 569 -8.07 -0.29 -38.35
C PRO A 569 -8.41 -1.04 -37.05
N SER A 570 -9.29 -0.45 -36.23
CA SER A 570 -9.78 -1.07 -35.00
C SER A 570 -10.32 -2.49 -35.25
N GLY A 571 -9.90 -3.44 -34.42
CA GLY A 571 -10.30 -4.85 -34.48
C GLY A 571 -9.70 -5.64 -35.65
N LYS A 572 -8.82 -5.06 -36.46
CA LYS A 572 -8.15 -5.76 -37.57
C LYS A 572 -6.78 -6.28 -37.14
N SER A 573 -6.34 -7.33 -37.84
CA SER A 573 -5.08 -8.01 -37.58
C SER A 573 -4.19 -8.06 -38.82
N LEU A 574 -2.88 -8.01 -38.59
CA LEU A 574 -1.82 -8.29 -39.53
C LEU A 574 -1.16 -9.60 -39.11
N GLU A 575 -0.99 -10.55 -40.04
CA GLU A 575 -0.23 -11.77 -39.78
C GLU A 575 1.10 -11.71 -40.52
N PHE A 576 2.18 -12.12 -39.85
CA PHE A 576 3.48 -12.37 -40.44
C PHE A 576 4.02 -13.72 -39.96
N VAL A 577 5.00 -14.26 -40.68
CA VAL A 577 5.52 -15.62 -40.44
C VAL A 577 7.02 -15.58 -40.44
N TYR A 578 7.64 -16.37 -39.56
CA TYR A 578 9.07 -16.60 -39.61
C TYR A 578 9.41 -18.06 -39.37
N ILE A 579 10.57 -18.48 -39.89
CA ILE A 579 11.09 -19.83 -39.75
C ILE A 579 12.49 -19.74 -39.16
N HIS A 580 12.75 -20.47 -38.08
CA HIS A 580 14.09 -20.62 -37.54
C HIS A 580 14.23 -21.91 -36.72
N SER A 581 15.46 -22.24 -36.34
CA SER A 581 15.81 -23.47 -35.61
C SER A 581 15.90 -23.27 -34.08
N ALA A 582 15.15 -22.32 -33.53
CA ALA A 582 15.14 -22.02 -32.10
C ALA A 582 13.70 -21.94 -31.56
N SER A 583 13.58 -21.72 -30.25
CA SER A 583 12.31 -21.31 -29.64
C SER A 583 11.85 -19.97 -30.21
N GLN A 584 10.54 -19.70 -30.11
CA GLN A 584 9.88 -18.47 -30.57
C GLN A 584 10.73 -17.19 -30.39
N ALA A 585 10.75 -16.33 -31.41
CA ALA A 585 11.46 -15.06 -31.38
C ALA A 585 10.73 -14.06 -30.45
N ASP A 586 11.50 -13.14 -29.88
CA ASP A 586 10.95 -12.10 -29.02
C ASP A 586 10.42 -10.97 -29.92
N VAL A 587 9.10 -10.82 -29.99
CA VAL A 587 8.42 -9.81 -30.81
C VAL A 587 7.74 -8.81 -29.89
N SER A 588 8.03 -7.52 -30.02
CA SER A 588 7.40 -6.44 -29.27
C SER A 588 7.06 -5.24 -30.14
N VAL A 589 6.06 -4.45 -29.73
CA VAL A 589 5.75 -3.18 -30.38
C VAL A 589 6.70 -2.12 -29.86
N SER A 590 7.49 -1.51 -30.75
CA SER A 590 8.44 -0.45 -30.41
C SER A 590 7.93 0.96 -30.72
N GLY A 591 6.84 1.09 -31.49
CA GLY A 591 6.17 2.37 -31.72
C GLY A 591 4.99 2.27 -32.68
N TYR A 592 4.09 3.25 -32.62
CA TYR A 592 2.98 3.46 -33.55
C TYR A 592 2.36 4.83 -33.31
N THR A 593 1.50 5.27 -34.22
CA THR A 593 0.62 6.44 -34.07
C THR A 593 -0.84 5.99 -34.07
N LEU A 594 -1.69 6.65 -33.27
CA LEU A 594 -3.14 6.41 -33.26
C LEU A 594 -3.84 7.60 -33.93
N ALA A 595 -4.45 7.33 -35.08
CA ALA A 595 -5.23 8.30 -35.86
C ALA A 595 -6.73 8.12 -35.61
#